data_AF-A0A6M8UD99-F1
#
_entry.id   AF-A0A6M8UD99-F1
#
_cell.length_a   1.000
_cell.length_b   1.000
_cell.length_c   1.000
_cell.angle_alpha   90.00
_cell.angle_beta   90.00
_cell.angle_gamma   90.00
#
_symmetry.space_group_name_H-M   'P 1'
#
loop_
_entity.id
_entity.type
_entity.pdbx_description
1 polymer ?
#
loop_
_entity_poly.entity_id
_entity_poly.type
_entity_poly.pdbx_seq_one_letter_code
_entity_poly.pdbx_strand_id
1 'polypeptide(L)'
;MAAKIILHEQMSEKEFFLCAKKWDRYPSVVIYFKDMDIESRKFIFEIAINNIPNYFSEAVIDNFLEDENFFIDDGNLMKCIKYGSYGLKRSIFYRKSTPEHIRALCDGEMKNNNT
;
A
#
# COMPACT_ATOMS: atom_id res chain seq x y z
N MET A 1 -10.44 -3.71 -20.65
CA MET A 1 -9.23 -2.87 -20.79
C MET A 1 -8.89 -2.34 -19.41
N ALA A 2 -7.71 -2.66 -18.87
CA ALA A 2 -7.29 -2.14 -17.57
C ALA A 2 -6.78 -0.71 -17.73
N ALA A 3 -7.17 0.21 -16.83
CA ALA A 3 -6.60 1.55 -16.82
C ALA A 3 -5.19 1.50 -16.23
N LYS A 4 -4.34 2.44 -16.65
CA LYS A 4 -3.00 2.61 -16.10
C LYS A 4 -2.98 3.86 -15.22
N ILE A 5 -2.59 3.71 -13.96
CA ILE A 5 -2.25 4.83 -13.09
C ILE A 5 -0.73 4.87 -12.98
N ILE A 6 -0.14 6.01 -13.33
CA ILE A 6 1.30 6.22 -13.28
C ILE A 6 1.58 7.18 -12.13
N LEU A 7 2.29 6.68 -11.12
CA LEU A 7 2.89 7.48 -10.06
C LEU A 7 4.27 7.95 -10.54
N HIS A 8 4.63 9.20 -10.27
CA HIS A 8 5.84 9.84 -10.78
C HIS A 8 6.50 10.73 -9.73
N GLU A 9 7.79 11.03 -9.95
CA GLU A 9 8.72 11.65 -9.00
C GLU A 9 8.21 12.95 -8.34
N GLN A 10 7.53 13.79 -9.12
CA GLN A 10 7.01 15.11 -8.70
C GLN A 10 5.52 15.12 -8.35
N MET A 11 4.91 13.96 -8.10
CA MET A 11 3.48 13.90 -7.81
C MET A 11 3.17 14.53 -6.46
N SER A 12 2.27 15.52 -6.44
CA SER A 12 1.72 16.13 -5.23
C SER A 12 0.65 15.25 -4.58
N GLU A 13 0.35 15.50 -3.30
CA GLU A 13 -0.75 14.83 -2.60
C GLU A 13 -2.11 15.03 -3.31
N LYS A 14 -2.35 16.22 -3.87
CA LYS A 14 -3.57 16.49 -4.65
C LYS A 14 -3.65 15.62 -5.90
N GLU A 15 -2.53 15.42 -6.60
CA GLU A 15 -2.46 14.56 -7.78
C GLU A 15 -2.62 13.08 -7.43
N PHE A 16 -2.09 12.65 -6.28
CA PHE A 16 -2.31 11.32 -5.74
C PHE A 16 -3.82 11.05 -5.56
N PHE A 17 -4.56 11.98 -4.95
CA PHE A 17 -6.01 11.82 -4.81
C PHE A 17 -6.79 11.92 -6.12
N LEU A 18 -6.28 12.64 -7.11
CA LEU A 18 -6.86 12.61 -8.47
C LEU A 18 -6.68 11.23 -9.11
N CYS A 19 -5.58 10.53 -8.82
CA CYS A 19 -5.39 9.14 -9.25
C CYS A 19 -6.37 8.19 -8.55
N ALA A 20 -6.58 8.33 -7.24
CA ALA A 20 -7.59 7.56 -6.51
C ALA A 20 -8.99 7.70 -7.14
N LYS A 21 -9.40 8.92 -7.49
CA LYS A 21 -10.69 9.15 -8.17
C LYS A 21 -10.78 8.53 -9.56
N LYS A 22 -9.65 8.40 -10.27
CA LYS A 22 -9.62 7.68 -11.55
C LYS A 22 -9.76 6.18 -11.30
N TRP A 23 -9.12 5.66 -10.27
CA TRP A 23 -9.15 4.25 -9.90
C TRP A 23 -10.58 3.73 -9.72
N ASP A 24 -11.41 4.46 -8.97
CA ASP A 24 -12.81 4.10 -8.71
C ASP A 24 -13.69 3.98 -9.97
N ARG A 25 -13.24 4.54 -11.11
CA ARG A 25 -13.98 4.54 -12.38
C ARG A 25 -13.68 3.34 -13.26
N TYR A 26 -12.68 2.54 -12.91
CA TYR A 26 -12.24 1.42 -13.75
C TYR A 26 -12.29 0.10 -12.99
N PRO A 27 -12.87 -0.96 -13.58
CA PRO A 27 -12.99 -2.26 -12.92
C PRO A 27 -11.65 -3.00 -12.76
N SER A 28 -10.61 -2.54 -13.46
CA SER A 28 -9.26 -3.10 -13.38
C SER A 28 -8.25 -1.99 -13.65
N VAL A 29 -7.28 -1.86 -12.75
CA VAL A 29 -6.24 -0.84 -12.83
C VAL A 29 -4.90 -1.43 -12.46
N VAL A 30 -3.87 -1.03 -13.19
CA VAL A 30 -2.48 -1.33 -12.86
C VAL A 30 -1.78 -0.04 -12.43
N ILE A 31 -1.13 -0.08 -11.28
CA ILE A 31 -0.34 1.02 -10.71
C ILE A 31 1.10 0.82 -11.16
N TYR A 32 1.71 1.87 -11.70
CA TYR A 32 3.10 1.85 -12.14
C TYR A 32 3.90 2.96 -11.45
N PHE A 33 5.11 2.63 -11.04
CA PHE A 33 6.10 3.56 -10.54
C PHE A 33 7.05 3.87 -11.69
N LYS A 34 6.99 5.10 -12.25
CA LYS A 34 7.84 5.47 -13.38
C LYS A 34 9.07 6.22 -12.90
N ASP A 35 10.26 5.62 -13.11
CA ASP A 35 11.58 6.25 -12.95
C ASP A 35 11.72 7.10 -11.68
N MET A 36 11.25 6.60 -10.53
CA MET A 36 11.31 7.33 -9.25
C MET A 36 12.54 6.93 -8.44
N ASP A 37 13.21 7.94 -7.89
CA ASP A 37 14.22 7.74 -6.86
C ASP A 37 13.60 7.27 -5.53
N ILE A 38 14.46 6.94 -4.58
CA ILE A 38 14.02 6.44 -3.27
C ILE A 38 13.28 7.51 -2.44
N GLU A 39 13.57 8.80 -2.62
CA GLU A 39 12.96 9.88 -1.85
C GLU A 39 11.52 10.12 -2.31
N SER A 40 11.28 10.23 -3.61
CA SER A 40 9.93 10.32 -4.17
C SER A 40 9.10 9.09 -3.86
N ARG A 41 9.71 7.90 -3.89
CA ARG A 41 9.04 6.67 -3.47
C ARG A 41 8.61 6.71 -2.00
N LYS A 42 9.49 7.16 -1.09
CA LYS A 42 9.14 7.35 0.32
C LYS A 42 8.00 8.34 0.48
N PHE A 43 8.05 9.46 -0.23
CA PHE A 43 6.98 10.46 -0.21
C PHE A 43 5.62 9.88 -0.63
N ILE A 44 5.57 9.12 -1.72
CA ILE A 44 4.33 8.46 -2.17
C ILE A 44 3.84 7.42 -1.15
N PHE A 45 4.76 6.64 -0.57
CA PHE A 45 4.43 5.70 0.49
C PHE A 45 3.85 6.42 1.72
N GLU A 46 4.46 7.54 2.14
CA GLU A 46 3.98 8.37 3.26
C GLU A 46 2.57 8.92 3.02
N ILE A 47 2.28 9.40 1.80
CA ILE A 47 0.92 9.81 1.44
C ILE A 47 -0.03 8.62 1.59
N ALA A 48 0.32 7.46 1.02
CA ALA A 48 -0.56 6.29 1.04
C ALA A 48 -0.83 5.81 2.48
N ILE A 49 0.21 5.63 3.28
CA ILE A 49 0.09 5.10 4.65
C ILE A 49 -0.60 6.07 5.61
N ASN A 50 -0.55 7.37 5.36
CA ASN A 50 -1.32 8.36 6.14
C ASN A 50 -2.80 8.40 5.79
N ASN A 51 -3.17 7.76 4.68
CA ASN A 51 -4.54 7.76 4.17
C ASN A 51 -5.22 6.39 4.25
N ILE A 52 -4.67 5.42 4.98
CA ILE A 52 -5.40 4.19 5.29
C ILE A 52 -6.48 4.46 6.37
N PRO A 53 -7.67 3.83 6.29
CA PRO A 53 -8.11 2.93 5.22
C PRO A 53 -8.63 3.71 4.00
N ASN A 54 -7.93 3.56 2.88
CA ASN A 54 -8.37 4.00 1.56
C ASN A 54 -7.91 2.94 0.57
N TYR A 55 -8.84 2.38 -0.17
CA TYR A 55 -8.56 1.26 -1.04
C TYR A 55 -7.48 1.53 -2.11
N PHE A 56 -7.39 2.75 -2.64
CA PHE A 56 -6.31 3.13 -3.56
C PHE A 56 -4.97 3.20 -2.82
N SER A 57 -4.93 3.84 -1.64
CA SER A 57 -3.74 3.87 -0.80
C SER A 57 -3.25 2.47 -0.42
N GLU A 58 -4.16 1.56 -0.07
CA GLU A 58 -3.80 0.17 0.25
C GLU A 58 -3.22 -0.56 -0.97
N ALA A 59 -3.78 -0.35 -2.17
CA ALA A 59 -3.22 -0.91 -3.40
C ALA A 59 -1.83 -0.34 -3.71
N VAL A 60 -1.59 0.96 -3.44
CA VAL A 60 -0.26 1.56 -3.57
C VAL A 60 0.72 0.94 -2.57
N ILE A 61 0.32 0.78 -1.31
CA ILE A 61 1.15 0.12 -0.28
C ILE A 61 1.45 -1.33 -0.67
N ASP A 62 0.48 -2.04 -1.25
CA ASP A 62 0.67 -3.41 -1.72
C ASP A 62 1.80 -3.49 -2.77
N ASN A 63 1.87 -2.52 -3.69
CA ASN A 63 2.99 -2.46 -4.63
C ASN A 63 4.34 -2.24 -3.93
N PHE A 64 4.40 -1.42 -2.87
CA PHE A 64 5.64 -1.21 -2.12
C PHE A 64 6.06 -2.43 -1.32
N LEU A 65 5.11 -3.19 -0.77
CA LEU A 65 5.39 -4.46 -0.12
C LEU A 65 5.98 -5.48 -1.12
N GLU A 66 5.80 -5.27 -2.42
CA GLU A 66 6.31 -6.09 -3.54
C GLU A 66 7.70 -5.70 -4.00
N ASP A 67 8.18 -4.54 -3.58
CA ASP A 67 9.48 -4.04 -3.99
C ASP A 67 10.57 -4.44 -3.01
N GLU A 68 11.45 -5.35 -3.44
CA GLU A 68 12.59 -5.83 -2.65
C GLU A 68 13.61 -4.73 -2.33
N ASN A 69 13.61 -3.61 -3.07
CA ASN A 69 14.50 -2.48 -2.85
C ASN A 69 13.88 -1.39 -1.95
N PHE A 70 12.66 -1.60 -1.45
CA PHE A 70 11.98 -0.65 -0.57
C PHE A 70 11.75 -1.25 0.81
N PHE A 71 12.52 -0.79 1.79
CA PHE A 71 12.36 -1.21 3.17
C PHE A 71 11.19 -0.48 3.83
N ILE A 72 10.25 -1.25 4.39
CA ILE A 72 9.14 -0.75 5.22
C ILE A 72 9.43 -1.16 6.66
N ASP A 73 9.52 -0.20 7.56
CA ASP A 73 9.77 -0.46 8.97
C ASP A 73 8.55 -1.06 9.69
N ASP A 74 8.82 -1.69 10.83
CA ASP A 74 7.80 -2.32 11.67
C ASP A 74 6.71 -1.34 12.12
N GLY A 75 7.03 -0.07 12.39
CA GLY A 75 6.04 0.92 12.80
C GLY A 75 4.98 1.17 11.72
N ASN A 76 5.45 1.28 10.48
CA ASN A 76 4.58 1.40 9.30
C ASN A 76 3.81 0.11 9.01
N LEU A 77 4.43 -1.07 9.14
CA LEU A 77 3.72 -2.36 9.03
C LEU A 77 2.63 -2.49 10.10
N MET A 78 2.91 -2.10 11.34
CA MET A 78 1.95 -2.10 12.44
C MET A 78 0.78 -1.15 12.19
N LYS A 79 1.05 0.02 11.60
CA LYS A 79 -0.02 0.94 11.18
C LYS A 79 -0.92 0.30 10.13
N CYS A 80 -0.34 -0.39 9.13
CA CYS A 80 -1.10 -1.13 8.12
C CYS A 80 -1.93 -2.25 8.73
N ILE A 81 -1.39 -3.00 9.68
CA ILE A 81 -2.10 -4.06 10.39
C ILE A 81 -3.27 -3.50 11.19
N LYS A 82 -3.07 -2.38 11.89
CA LYS A 82 -4.09 -1.82 12.78
C LYS A 82 -5.25 -1.16 12.02
N TYR A 83 -4.95 -0.43 10.95
CA TYR A 83 -5.92 0.42 10.27
C TYR A 83 -6.30 -0.05 8.87
N GLY A 84 -5.53 -0.97 8.29
CA GLY A 84 -5.77 -1.49 6.94
C GLY A 84 -6.90 -2.52 6.87
N SER A 85 -7.40 -2.71 5.65
CA SER A 85 -8.38 -3.74 5.35
C SER A 85 -7.85 -5.15 5.60
N TYR A 86 -8.78 -6.11 5.61
CA TYR A 86 -8.44 -7.53 5.60
C TYR A 86 -7.54 -7.92 4.42
N GLY A 87 -7.73 -7.30 3.25
CA GLY A 87 -6.90 -7.50 2.07
C GLY A 87 -5.45 -7.10 2.32
N LEU A 88 -5.22 -5.89 2.86
CA LEU A 88 -3.88 -5.41 3.15
C LEU A 88 -3.17 -6.26 4.22
N LYS A 89 -3.88 -6.65 5.28
CA LYS A 89 -3.36 -7.57 6.32
C LYS A 89 -2.89 -8.89 5.71
N ARG A 90 -3.70 -9.45 4.81
CA ARG A 90 -3.33 -10.66 4.06
C ARG A 90 -2.10 -10.45 3.20
N SER A 91 -2.05 -9.35 2.44
CA SER A 91 -0.87 -9.02 1.64
C SER A 91 0.38 -9.03 2.50
N ILE A 92 0.40 -8.32 3.64
CA ILE A 92 1.54 -8.29 4.57
C ILE A 92 1.88 -9.70 5.08
N PHE A 93 0.87 -10.48 5.50
CA PHE A 93 1.08 -11.81 6.06
C PHE A 93 1.79 -12.77 5.10
N TYR A 94 1.36 -12.79 3.84
CA TYR A 94 1.86 -13.75 2.84
C TYR A 94 3.18 -13.34 2.18
N ARG A 95 3.70 -12.14 2.46
CA ARG A 95 4.97 -11.67 1.87
C ARG A 95 6.15 -12.38 2.50
N LYS A 96 7.09 -12.79 1.65
CA LYS A 96 8.28 -13.55 2.07
C LYS A 96 9.19 -12.76 3.02
N SER A 97 9.33 -11.46 2.80
CA SER A 97 10.17 -10.54 3.57
C SER A 97 9.58 -10.11 4.91
N THR A 98 8.29 -10.35 5.17
CA THR A 98 7.65 -9.91 6.41
C THR A 98 8.20 -10.67 7.62
N PRO A 99 8.68 -9.97 8.67
CA PRO A 99 9.17 -10.59 9.89
C PRO A 99 8.11 -11.46 10.59
N GLU A 100 8.56 -12.50 11.30
CA GLU A 100 7.65 -13.47 11.95
C GLU A 100 6.73 -12.82 13.00
N HIS A 101 7.23 -11.87 13.79
CA HIS A 101 6.41 -11.14 14.75
C HIS A 101 5.32 -10.31 14.09
N ILE A 102 5.60 -9.70 12.93
CA ILE A 102 4.59 -8.98 12.14
C ILE A 102 3.54 -9.95 11.59
N ARG A 103 3.96 -11.14 11.10
CA ARG A 103 3.00 -12.17 10.64
C ARG A 103 2.09 -12.66 11.77
N ALA A 104 2.62 -12.87 12.97
CA ALA A 104 1.82 -13.27 14.13
C ALA A 104 0.77 -12.22 14.48
N LEU A 105 1.12 -10.94 14.40
CA LEU A 105 0.20 -9.83 14.63
C LEU A 105 -0.88 -9.74 13.54
N CYS A 106 -0.52 -9.91 12.26
CA CYS A 106 -1.49 -10.03 11.17
C CYS A 106 -2.49 -11.16 11.41
N ASP A 107 -2.03 -12.36 11.79
CA ASP A 107 -2.90 -13.52 12.01
C ASP A 107 -3.89 -13.28 13.18
N GLY A 108 -3.41 -12.69 14.28
CA GLY A 108 -4.26 -12.29 15.39
C GLY A 108 -5.36 -11.31 14.98
N GLU A 109 -4.99 -10.23 14.28
CA GLU A 109 -5.94 -9.22 13.81
C GLU A 109 -6.94 -9.75 12.77
N MET A 110 -6.49 -10.64 11.87
CA MET A 110 -7.37 -11.26 10.89
C MET A 110 -8.40 -12.20 11.53
N LYS A 111 -8.05 -12.87 12.63
CA LYS A 111 -8.98 -13.72 13.40
C LYS A 111 -10.02 -12.91 14.16
N ASN A 112 -9.61 -11.81 14.79
CA ASN A 112 -10.51 -10.93 15.54
C ASN A 112 -11.58 -10.25 14.67
N ASN A 113 -11.28 -10.00 13.38
CA ASN A 113 -12.23 -9.37 12.45
C ASN A 113 -13.29 -10.34 11.87
N ASN A 114 -13.22 -11.64 12.19
CA ASN A 114 -14.17 -12.67 11.72
C ASN A 114 -15.16 -13.15 12.81
N THR A 115 -15.17 -12.50 13.97
CA THR A 115 -16.09 -12.68 15.10
C THR A 115 -16.94 -11.44 15.30
#